data_AF-A0A918H6B8-F1
#
_entry.id   AF-A0A918H6B8-F1
#
_cell.length_a   1.000
_cell.length_b   1.000
_cell.length_c   1.000
_cell.angle_alpha   90.00
_cell.angle_beta   90.00
_cell.angle_gamma   90.00
#
_symmetry.space_group_name_H-M   'P 1'
#
loop_
_entity.id
_entity.type
_entity.pdbx_description
1 polymer ?
#
loop_
_entity_poly.entity_id
_entity_poly.type
_entity_poly.pdbx_seq_one_letter_code
_entity_poly.pdbx_strand_id
1 'polypeptide(L)'
;MTTHSRFAARRAAPPFLVALVLLAFDVLLLDSGSLSAAVALAATAAASSALAVCALLAARSAPAVPPTRVRTAIRDRARRTAFLPQRDPDASGRPRPRAPGHALATTTA
;
A
#
# COMPACT_ATOMS: atom_id res chain seq x y z
N MET A 1 6.70 -27.75 -3.65
CA MET A 1 6.76 -26.86 -2.47
C MET A 1 7.72 -25.73 -2.77
N THR A 2 7.30 -24.80 -3.62
CA THR A 2 8.14 -23.71 -4.13
C THR A 2 7.22 -22.54 -4.41
N THR A 3 7.41 -21.40 -3.74
CA THR A 3 6.73 -20.16 -4.13
C THR A 3 7.80 -19.10 -4.24
N HIS A 4 8.12 -18.79 -5.49
CA HIS A 4 9.17 -17.87 -5.86
C HIS A 4 8.92 -16.49 -5.25
N SER A 5 9.82 -16.08 -4.37
CA SER A 5 10.03 -14.67 -4.04
C SER A 5 10.45 -13.93 -5.31
N ARG A 6 9.49 -13.35 -6.01
CA ARG A 6 9.74 -12.45 -7.16
C ARG A 6 9.35 -11.02 -6.82
N PHE A 7 9.87 -10.50 -5.70
CA PHE A 7 9.95 -9.05 -5.47
C PHE A 7 11.36 -8.50 -5.67
N ALA A 8 12.25 -9.28 -6.28
CA ALA A 8 13.36 -8.70 -7.02
C ALA A 8 12.81 -8.16 -8.34
N ALA A 9 12.07 -7.06 -8.27
CA ALA A 9 11.82 -6.21 -9.42
C ALA A 9 13.19 -5.70 -9.87
N ARG A 10 13.86 -6.46 -10.74
CA ARG A 10 14.84 -5.91 -11.66
C ARG A 10 14.07 -4.85 -12.43
N ARG A 11 14.10 -3.61 -11.94
CA ARG A 11 13.62 -2.44 -12.66
C ARG A 11 14.60 -2.25 -13.81
N ALA A 12 14.48 -3.08 -14.84
CA ALA A 12 14.78 -2.60 -16.17
C ALA A 12 13.93 -1.33 -16.31
N ALA A 13 14.56 -0.19 -16.58
CA ALA A 13 13.81 0.98 -16.96
C ALA A 13 12.83 0.53 -18.05
N PRO A 14 11.52 0.75 -17.90
CA PRO A 14 10.60 0.31 -18.94
C PRO A 14 11.07 0.97 -20.25
N PRO A 15 11.07 0.27 -21.39
CA PRO A 15 11.53 0.83 -22.66
C PRO A 15 10.84 2.18 -22.97
N PHE A 16 9.64 2.37 -22.42
CA PHE A 16 8.91 3.62 -22.40
C PHE A 16 9.66 4.81 -21.76
N LEU A 17 10.36 4.61 -20.63
CA LEU A 17 11.11 5.68 -19.96
C LEU A 17 12.34 6.06 -20.77
N VAL A 18 12.99 5.09 -21.42
CA VAL A 18 14.10 5.36 -22.35
C VAL A 18 13.60 6.13 -23.58
N ALA A 19 12.47 5.70 -24.16
CA ALA A 19 11.86 6.39 -25.30
C ALA A 19 11.43 7.83 -24.96
N LEU A 20 10.88 8.06 -23.77
CA LEU A 20 10.50 9.39 -23.29
C LEU A 20 11.72 10.33 -23.17
N VAL A 21 12.85 9.83 -22.65
CA VAL A 21 14.09 10.61 -22.51
C VAL A 21 14.68 10.95 -23.88
N LEU A 22 14.70 10.00 -24.82
CA LEU A 22 15.18 10.25 -26.18
C LEU A 22 14.31 11.29 -26.90
N LEU A 23 12.97 11.16 -26.81
CA LEU A 23 12.05 12.12 -27.40
C LEU A 23 12.23 13.52 -26.81
N ALA A 24 12.42 13.64 -25.49
CA ALA A 24 12.68 14.93 -24.85
C ALA A 24 14.01 15.55 -25.33
N PHE A 25 15.02 14.72 -25.58
CA PHE A 25 16.30 15.16 -26.12
C PHE A 25 16.17 15.67 -27.56
N ASP A 26 15.43 14.95 -28.42
CA ASP A 26 15.15 15.37 -29.79
C ASP A 26 14.37 16.69 -29.83
N VAL A 27 13.35 16.85 -28.97
CA VAL A 27 12.59 18.11 -28.86
C VAL A 27 13.51 19.27 -28.45
N LEU A 28 14.43 19.05 -27.53
CA LEU A 28 15.40 20.07 -27.10
C LEU A 28 16.39 20.46 -28.22
N LEU A 29 16.81 19.49 -29.05
CA LEU A 29 17.64 19.74 -30.24
C LEU A 29 16.89 20.52 -31.33
N LEU A 30 15.59 20.25 -31.51
CA LEU A 30 14.74 20.96 -32.47
C LEU A 30 14.39 22.38 -32.02
N ASP A 31 14.27 22.60 -30.71
CA ASP A 31 13.81 23.87 -30.12
C ASP A 31 14.96 24.82 -29.72
N SER A 32 16.19 24.55 -30.17
CA SER A 32 17.39 25.34 -29.86
C SER A 32 17.35 26.81 -30.33
N GLY A 33 16.25 27.25 -30.95
CA GLY A 33 16.02 28.63 -31.39
C GLY A 33 15.43 29.57 -30.33
N SER A 34 14.90 29.08 -29.21
CA SER A 34 14.28 29.96 -28.19
C SER A 34 14.80 29.71 -26.76
N LEU A 35 15.64 30.64 -26.27
CA LEU A 35 16.24 30.58 -24.93
C LEU A 35 15.19 30.45 -23.81
N SER A 36 14.02 31.07 -23.99
CA SER A 36 12.92 31.00 -23.03
C SER A 36 12.34 29.59 -22.89
N ALA A 37 12.14 28.89 -24.02
CA ALA A 37 11.64 27.52 -24.00
C ALA A 37 12.70 26.55 -23.46
N ALA A 38 13.97 26.77 -23.80
CA ALA A 38 15.08 26.00 -23.23
C ALA A 38 15.14 26.12 -21.69
N VAL A 39 14.95 27.32 -21.13
CA VAL A 39 14.92 27.54 -19.67
C VAL A 39 13.68 26.91 -19.03
N ALA A 40 12.50 27.07 -19.61
CA ALA A 40 11.27 26.46 -19.10
C ALA A 40 11.35 24.92 -19.12
N LEU A 41 11.93 24.35 -20.17
CA LEU A 41 12.15 22.91 -20.28
C LEU A 41 13.20 22.42 -19.29
N ALA A 42 14.32 23.13 -19.13
CA ALA A 42 15.34 22.81 -18.14
C ALA A 42 14.78 22.83 -16.70
N ALA A 43 13.96 23.83 -16.37
CA ALA A 43 13.28 23.91 -15.07
C ALA A 43 12.33 22.72 -14.85
N THR A 44 11.59 22.32 -15.89
CA THR A 44 10.68 21.16 -15.84
C THR A 44 11.45 19.84 -15.72
N ALA A 45 12.57 19.69 -16.42
CA ALA A 45 13.47 18.54 -16.30
C ALA A 45 14.10 18.44 -14.90
N ALA A 46 14.50 19.57 -14.31
CA ALA A 46 15.00 19.62 -12.94
C ALA A 46 13.91 19.25 -11.93
N ALA A 47 12.70 19.78 -12.06
CA ALA A 47 11.59 19.47 -11.16
C ALA A 47 11.17 17.98 -11.25
N SER A 48 11.06 17.45 -12.47
CA SER A 48 10.70 16.05 -12.70
C SER A 48 11.76 15.07 -12.22
N SER A 49 13.05 15.36 -12.42
CA SER A 49 14.15 14.54 -11.89
C SER A 49 14.18 14.55 -10.35
N ALA A 50 13.97 15.72 -9.72
CA ALA A 50 13.85 15.82 -8.27
C ALA A 50 12.65 15.00 -7.75
N LEU A 51 11.48 15.10 -8.38
CA LEU A 51 10.30 14.31 -8.04
C LEU A 51 10.54 12.81 -8.24
N ALA A 52 11.20 12.40 -9.32
CA ALA A 52 11.55 11.01 -9.58
C ALA A 52 12.48 10.47 -8.49
N VAL A 53 13.52 11.22 -8.10
CA VAL A 53 14.40 10.85 -6.99
C VAL A 53 13.58 10.72 -5.71
N CYS A 54 12.77 11.71 -5.35
CA CYS A 54 11.90 11.64 -4.16
C CYS A 54 10.98 10.41 -4.18
N ALA A 55 10.37 10.09 -5.32
CA ALA A 55 9.52 8.91 -5.46
C ALA A 55 10.32 7.59 -5.32
N LEU A 56 11.55 7.53 -5.85
CA LEU A 56 12.43 6.38 -5.67
C LEU A 56 12.87 6.22 -4.22
N LEU A 57 13.20 7.32 -3.55
CA LEU A 57 13.53 7.37 -2.13
C LEU A 57 12.36 6.91 -1.27
N ALA A 58 11.14 7.36 -1.58
CA ALA A 58 9.92 6.91 -0.92
C ALA A 58 9.66 5.42 -1.17
N ALA A 59 9.80 4.96 -2.41
CA ALA A 59 9.59 3.56 -2.76
C ALA A 59 10.60 2.61 -2.09
N ARG A 60 11.87 2.99 -1.97
CA ARG A 60 12.88 2.19 -1.25
C ARG A 60 12.69 2.20 0.27
N SER A 61 12.03 3.22 0.80
CA SER A 61 11.76 3.34 2.25
C SER A 61 10.59 2.46 2.71
N ALA A 62 9.79 1.94 1.77
CA ALA A 62 8.72 1.00 2.07
C ALA A 62 9.30 -0.29 2.69
N PRO A 63 8.89 -0.68 3.91
CA PRO A 63 9.37 -1.90 4.53
C PRO A 63 9.05 -3.13 3.68
N ALA A 64 10.03 -4.00 3.47
CA ALA A 64 9.81 -5.29 2.80
C ALA A 64 9.01 -6.22 3.74
N VAL A 65 7.68 -6.27 3.54
CA VAL A 65 6.81 -7.10 4.36
C VAL A 65 6.58 -8.46 3.69
N PRO A 66 6.77 -9.60 4.40
CA PRO A 66 6.46 -10.91 3.85
C PRO A 66 4.98 -10.98 3.42
N PRO A 67 4.66 -11.59 2.25
CA PRO A 67 3.28 -11.66 1.76
C PRO A 67 2.36 -12.41 2.73
N THR A 68 2.90 -13.33 3.53
CA THR A 68 2.19 -14.00 4.62
C THR A 68 1.74 -13.02 5.69
N ARG A 69 2.56 -12.03 6.07
CA ARG A 69 2.21 -11.02 7.08
C ARG A 69 1.07 -10.12 6.62
N VAL A 70 1.01 -9.78 5.32
CA VAL A 70 -0.11 -9.02 4.75
C VAL A 70 -1.38 -9.85 4.82
N ARG A 71 -1.32 -11.11 4.39
CA ARG A 71 -2.47 -12.03 4.43
C ARG A 71 -2.96 -12.29 5.86
N THR A 72 -2.05 -12.47 6.82
CA THR A 72 -2.41 -12.64 8.22
C THR A 72 -2.96 -11.35 8.80
N ALA A 73 -2.39 -10.18 8.48
CA ALA A 73 -2.92 -8.89 8.94
C ALA A 73 -4.32 -8.61 8.39
N ILE A 74 -4.58 -8.92 7.11
CA ILE A 74 -5.92 -8.82 6.51
C ILE A 74 -6.88 -9.80 7.21
N ARG A 75 -6.45 -11.05 7.42
CA ARG A 75 -7.30 -12.06 8.10
C ARG A 75 -7.58 -11.70 9.55
N ASP A 76 -6.60 -11.12 10.25
CA ASP A 76 -6.70 -10.66 11.62
C ASP A 76 -7.59 -9.42 11.74
N ARG A 77 -7.45 -8.45 10.81
CA ARG A 77 -8.38 -7.31 10.67
C ARG A 77 -9.80 -7.79 10.39
N ALA A 78 -9.97 -8.71 9.45
CA ALA A 78 -11.27 -9.28 9.13
C ALA A 78 -11.88 -9.98 10.34
N ARG A 79 -11.12 -10.73 11.15
CA ARG A 79 -11.63 -11.32 12.40
C ARG A 79 -12.03 -10.26 13.43
N ARG A 80 -11.25 -9.17 13.56
CA ARG A 80 -11.56 -8.05 14.44
C ARG A 80 -12.80 -7.26 14.04
N THR A 81 -13.16 -7.25 12.75
CA THR A 81 -14.34 -6.53 12.23
C THR A 81 -15.47 -7.45 11.75
N ALA A 82 -15.27 -8.77 11.77
CA ALA A 82 -16.27 -9.76 11.35
C ALA A 82 -17.46 -9.80 12.31
N PHE A 83 -17.22 -9.40 13.55
CA PHE A 83 -18.28 -9.13 14.50
C PHE A 83 -18.53 -7.63 14.46
N LEU A 84 -19.74 -7.21 14.06
CA LEU A 84 -20.24 -5.94 14.61
C LEU A 84 -20.16 -6.11 16.14
N PRO A 85 -19.63 -5.13 16.90
CA PRO A 85 -19.90 -5.08 18.32
C PRO A 85 -21.40 -5.26 18.45
N GLN A 86 -21.82 -6.29 19.19
CA GLN A 86 -23.24 -6.57 19.41
C GLN A 86 -23.78 -5.29 20.07
N ARG A 87 -24.44 -4.42 19.26
CA ARG A 87 -24.81 -3.05 19.67
C ARG A 87 -25.75 -3.06 20.86
N ASP A 88 -26.45 -4.16 21.01
CA ASP A 88 -27.31 -4.47 22.12
C ASP A 88 -27.31 -6.00 22.29
N PRO A 89 -26.72 -6.53 23.38
CA PRO A 89 -26.76 -7.95 23.68
C PRO A 89 -28.20 -8.46 23.89
N ASP A 90 -29.15 -7.55 24.17
CA ASP A 90 -30.56 -7.80 24.41
C ASP A 90 -31.46 -7.47 23.19
N ALA A 91 -30.87 -7.09 22.05
CA ALA A 91 -31.63 -6.86 20.82
C ALA A 91 -32.49 -8.09 20.51
N SER A 92 -33.75 -7.86 20.09
CA SER A 92 -34.77 -8.90 19.88
C SER A 92 -34.42 -9.85 18.72
N GLY A 93 -33.44 -10.71 18.93
CA GLY A 93 -33.15 -11.88 18.11
C GLY A 93 -33.76 -13.13 18.73
N ARG A 94 -33.19 -14.30 18.44
CA ARG A 94 -33.55 -15.53 19.16
C ARG A 94 -33.20 -15.35 20.65
N PRO A 95 -34.15 -15.59 21.56
CA PRO A 95 -33.86 -15.62 22.99
C PRO A 95 -32.69 -16.57 23.23
N ARG A 96 -31.57 -16.05 23.73
CA ARG A 96 -30.52 -16.93 24.24
C ARG A 96 -31.07 -17.58 25.52
N PRO A 97 -30.86 -18.89 25.73
CA PRO A 97 -30.97 -19.45 27.07
C PRO A 97 -30.11 -18.57 27.99
N ARG A 98 -30.74 -17.84 28.90
CA ARG A 98 -30.00 -17.11 29.93
C ARG A 98 -29.22 -18.18 30.68
N ALA A 99 -27.90 -17.98 30.89
CA ALA A 99 -27.13 -18.86 31.75
C ALA A 99 -27.93 -19.08 33.06
N PRO A 100 -27.92 -20.29 33.66
CA PRO A 100 -28.69 -20.56 34.86
C PRO A 100 -28.36 -19.49 35.91
N GLY A 101 -29.31 -18.58 36.11
CA GLY A 101 -29.24 -17.57 37.13
C GLY A 101 -29.68 -18.24 38.40
N HIS A 102 -28.74 -18.70 39.22
CA HIS A 102 -28.75 -18.68 40.68
C HIS A 102 -27.41 -19.21 41.19
N ALA A 103 -26.81 -18.51 42.15
CA ALA A 103 -25.58 -18.95 42.81
C ALA A 103 -25.85 -20.27 43.54
N LEU A 104 -25.11 -21.33 43.19
CA LEU A 104 -25.14 -22.58 43.94
C LEU A 104 -24.41 -22.36 45.27
N ALA A 105 -25.10 -22.61 46.38
CA ALA A 105 -24.47 -22.64 47.70
C ALA A 105 -23.43 -23.77 47.73
N THR A 106 -22.17 -23.40 47.92
CA THR A 106 -21.08 -24.37 48.07
C THR A 106 -21.16 -24.95 49.49
N THR A 107 -21.48 -26.24 49.62
CA THR A 107 -21.36 -26.97 50.89
C THR A 107 -19.88 -27.09 51.26
N THR A 108 -19.50 -26.49 52.37
CA THR A 108 -18.22 -26.74 53.06
C THR A 108 -18.34 -28.01 53.91
N ALA A 109 -17.38 -28.93 53.77
CA ALA A 109 -17.09 -29.99 54.71
C ALA A 109 -15.66 -29.82 55.21
#